data_AF-A0A348G1P6-F1
#
_entry.id   AF-A0A348G1P6-F1
#
_cell.length_a   1.000
_cell.length_b   1.000
_cell.length_c   1.000
_cell.angle_alpha   90.00
_cell.angle_beta   90.00
_cell.angle_gamma   90.00
#
_symmetry.space_group_name_H-M   'P 1'
#
loop_
_entity.id
_entity.type
_entity.pdbx_description
1 polymer ?
#
loop_
_entity_poly.entity_id
_entity_poly.type
_entity_poly.pdbx_seq_one_letter_code
_entity_poly.pdbx_strand_id
1 'polypeptide(L)'
;MCIDGAAFARAPLTEAMHLLDWEMVRRAVKQDSSCAAFHAGWVVRDGRAFLFAGEGASGKSGLCLKAMMRGFRCGAEDVTFLAGNRLVPFARAIQLRRDDPLLDGIHSARLFEGCDGRVCVEVRPEEAAVETSAATSTVVVLDPTADGPARTLSPLEGLQRLLGLCHRLDRTGQTLFDTIASLAAAGRVLVASPAAALALLDPPEV
;
A
#
# COMPACT_ATOMS: atom_id res chain seq x y z
N MET A 1 -21.34 1.43 9.38
CA MET A 1 -21.35 2.69 10.15
C MET A 1 -21.35 3.83 9.14
N CYS A 2 -22.42 4.61 9.07
CA CYS A 2 -22.42 5.86 8.31
C CYS A 2 -21.92 6.92 9.30
N ILE A 3 -20.84 7.63 9.00
CA ILE A 3 -20.39 8.68 9.91
C ILE A 3 -21.29 9.89 9.68
N ASP A 4 -22.28 10.09 10.55
CA ASP A 4 -22.93 11.39 10.69
C ASP A 4 -21.95 12.31 11.46
N GLY A 5 -21.82 13.57 11.07
CA GLY A 5 -20.75 14.45 11.58
C GLY A 5 -20.69 14.63 13.10
N ALA A 6 -21.68 14.10 13.84
CA ALA A 6 -21.74 14.07 15.28
C ALA A 6 -20.58 13.30 15.93
N ALA A 7 -20.07 12.23 15.29
CA ALA A 7 -18.92 11.47 15.80
C ALA A 7 -17.61 12.28 15.73
N PHE A 8 -17.44 13.11 14.70
CA PHE A 8 -16.26 13.97 14.54
C PHE A 8 -16.22 15.14 15.52
N ALA A 9 -17.38 15.70 15.88
CA ALA A 9 -17.46 16.87 16.73
C ALA A 9 -17.02 16.63 18.19
N ARG A 10 -16.88 15.37 18.61
CA ARG A 10 -16.56 14.98 20.00
C ARG A 10 -15.23 14.24 20.14
N ALA A 11 -14.67 13.76 19.05
CA ALA A 11 -13.39 13.06 19.07
C ALA A 11 -12.22 14.05 19.12
N PRO A 12 -11.09 13.72 19.77
CA PRO A 12 -9.83 14.42 19.59
C PRO A 12 -9.51 14.58 18.10
N LEU A 13 -8.91 15.71 17.70
CA LEU A 13 -8.68 16.03 16.29
C LEU A 13 -7.97 14.90 15.52
N THR A 14 -6.97 14.26 16.13
CA THR A 14 -6.22 13.14 15.55
C THR A 14 -7.10 11.92 15.28
N GLU A 15 -8.01 11.59 16.21
CA GLU A 15 -8.96 10.50 16.07
C GLU A 15 -10.00 10.82 14.98
N ALA A 16 -10.52 12.06 14.97
CA ALA A 16 -11.45 12.54 13.96
C ALA A 16 -10.83 12.49 12.54
N MET A 17 -9.57 12.90 12.39
CA MET A 17 -8.85 12.84 11.13
C MET A 17 -8.68 11.39 10.66
N HIS A 18 -8.30 10.48 11.54
CA HIS A 18 -8.14 9.07 11.19
C HIS A 18 -9.47 8.40 10.78
N LEU A 19 -10.56 8.69 11.48
CA LEU A 19 -11.90 8.23 11.12
C LEU A 19 -12.35 8.78 9.77
N LEU A 20 -12.03 10.05 9.48
CA LEU A 20 -12.34 10.70 8.22
C LEU A 20 -11.57 10.04 7.07
N ASP A 21 -10.27 9.83 7.24
CA ASP A 21 -9.41 9.15 6.26
C ASP A 21 -9.97 7.78 5.90
N TRP A 22 -10.36 6.99 6.91
CA TRP A 22 -10.93 5.66 6.69
C TRP A 22 -12.26 5.70 5.93
N GLU A 23 -13.14 6.64 6.27
CA GLU A 23 -14.41 6.80 5.57
C GLU A 23 -14.21 7.29 4.14
N MET A 24 -13.22 8.16 3.89
CA MET A 24 -12.83 8.59 2.54
C MET A 24 -12.36 7.40 1.70
N VAL A 25 -11.45 6.57 2.22
CA VAL A 25 -11.01 5.33 1.53
C VAL A 25 -12.20 4.40 1.27
N ARG A 26 -13.02 4.15 2.30
CA ARG A 26 -14.18 3.27 2.18
C ARG A 26 -15.18 3.77 1.14
N ARG A 27 -15.38 5.08 1.02
CA ARG A 27 -16.23 5.68 -0.01
C ARG A 27 -15.59 5.61 -1.38
N ALA A 28 -14.31 5.94 -1.52
CA ALA A 28 -13.57 5.83 -2.77
C ALA A 28 -13.65 4.40 -3.34
N VAL A 29 -13.35 3.40 -2.50
CA VAL A 29 -13.47 1.97 -2.85
C VAL A 29 -14.90 1.59 -3.28
N LYS A 30 -15.93 2.18 -2.67
CA LYS A 30 -17.34 1.83 -2.94
C LYS A 30 -17.95 2.54 -4.14
N GLN A 31 -17.55 3.79 -4.39
CA GLN A 31 -18.21 4.70 -5.34
C GLN A 31 -17.54 4.71 -6.71
N ASP A 32 -16.23 4.50 -6.79
CA ASP A 32 -15.52 4.55 -8.06
C ASP A 32 -15.33 3.15 -8.65
N SER A 33 -16.10 2.83 -9.70
CA SER A 33 -15.97 1.59 -10.46
C SER A 33 -14.92 1.65 -11.57
N SER A 34 -14.26 2.80 -11.76
CA SER A 34 -13.21 2.98 -12.77
C SER A 34 -11.81 2.69 -12.25
N CYS A 35 -11.65 2.52 -10.94
CA CYS A 35 -10.40 2.18 -10.28
C CYS A 35 -10.40 0.78 -9.67
N ALA A 36 -9.31 0.04 -9.82
CA ALA A 36 -9.07 -1.17 -9.03
C ALA A 36 -8.48 -0.76 -7.68
N ALA A 37 -8.98 -1.34 -6.59
CA ALA A 37 -8.49 -1.10 -5.24
C ALA A 37 -7.88 -2.38 -4.65
N PHE A 38 -6.59 -2.35 -4.32
CA PHE A 38 -5.86 -3.48 -3.77
C PHE A 38 -5.53 -3.25 -2.30
N HIS A 39 -5.52 -4.33 -1.52
CA HIS A 39 -4.91 -4.35 -0.20
C HIS A 39 -3.38 -4.33 -0.34
N ALA A 40 -2.84 -3.14 -0.57
CA ALA A 40 -1.45 -2.90 -0.89
C ALA A 40 -1.03 -1.50 -0.45
N GLY A 41 0.24 -1.36 -0.06
CA GLY A 41 0.91 -0.07 0.00
C GLY A 41 1.90 0.06 -1.15
N TRP A 42 2.30 1.28 -1.52
CA TRP A 42 3.30 1.46 -2.55
C TRP A 42 4.21 2.65 -2.31
N VAL A 43 5.44 2.52 -2.82
CA VAL A 43 6.51 3.49 -2.68
C VAL A 43 7.20 3.72 -4.02
N VAL A 44 7.84 4.88 -4.20
CA VAL A 44 8.54 5.23 -5.44
C VAL A 44 9.84 5.96 -5.16
N ARG A 45 10.88 5.66 -5.94
CA ARG A 45 12.14 6.40 -6.01
C ARG A 45 12.62 6.36 -7.46
N ASP A 46 13.08 7.50 -7.97
CA ASP A 46 13.64 7.63 -9.33
C ASP A 46 12.74 7.06 -10.45
N GLY A 47 11.42 7.29 -10.34
CA GLY A 47 10.43 6.81 -11.32
C GLY A 47 10.11 5.30 -11.24
N ARG A 48 10.76 4.56 -10.33
CA ARG A 48 10.52 3.13 -10.09
C ARG A 48 9.63 2.95 -8.88
N ALA A 49 8.44 2.40 -9.11
CA ALA A 49 7.47 2.12 -8.06
C ALA A 49 7.50 0.65 -7.63
N PHE A 50 7.29 0.42 -6.34
CA PHE A 50 7.12 -0.89 -5.74
C PHE A 50 5.76 -0.92 -5.03
N LEU A 51 4.89 -1.83 -5.44
CA LEU A 51 3.65 -2.14 -4.71
C LEU A 51 3.91 -3.35 -3.82
N PHE A 52 3.70 -3.21 -2.53
CA PHE A 52 3.70 -4.31 -1.58
C PHE A 52 2.26 -4.75 -1.34
N ALA A 53 1.86 -5.84 -1.96
CA ALA A 53 0.53 -6.42 -1.84
C ALA A 53 0.56 -7.63 -0.90
N GLY A 54 -0.51 -7.87 -0.15
CA GLY A 54 -0.59 -9.05 0.71
C GLY A 54 -1.68 -8.92 1.75
N GLU A 55 -1.93 -10.00 2.48
CA GLU A 55 -2.97 -10.03 3.51
C GLU A 55 -2.63 -9.15 4.73
N GLY A 56 -3.57 -9.05 5.67
CA GLY A 56 -3.32 -8.37 6.94
C GLY A 56 -2.09 -8.95 7.65
N ALA A 57 -1.30 -8.09 8.28
CA ALA A 57 -0.06 -8.47 8.98
C ALA A 57 1.06 -9.09 8.10
N SER A 58 1.00 -9.01 6.77
CA SER A 58 2.08 -9.50 5.89
C SER A 58 3.36 -8.65 5.91
N GLY A 59 3.38 -7.53 6.63
CA GLY A 59 4.54 -6.63 6.75
C GLY A 59 4.56 -5.44 5.79
N LYS A 60 3.49 -5.18 5.03
CA LYS A 60 3.40 -4.06 4.06
C LYS A 60 3.74 -2.70 4.65
N SER A 61 3.09 -2.34 5.76
CA SER A 61 3.24 -1.02 6.40
C SER A 61 4.67 -0.81 6.89
N GLY A 62 5.26 -1.84 7.53
CA GLY A 62 6.67 -1.83 7.91
C GLY A 62 7.63 -1.74 6.72
N LEU A 63 7.33 -2.39 5.59
CA LEU A 63 8.11 -2.27 4.35
C LEU A 63 8.01 -0.88 3.73
N CYS A 64 6.83 -0.27 3.71
CA CYS A 64 6.65 1.10 3.24
C CYS A 64 7.49 2.07 4.09
N LEU A 65 7.45 1.92 5.42
CA LEU A 65 8.25 2.77 6.31
C LEU A 65 9.75 2.55 6.09
N LYS A 66 10.21 1.30 6.02
CA LYS A 66 11.63 1.00 5.74
C LYS A 66 12.07 1.57 4.39
N ALA A 67 11.23 1.53 3.37
CA ALA A 67 11.51 2.15 2.08
C ALA A 67 11.59 3.68 2.20
N MET A 68 10.67 4.31 2.95
CA MET A 68 10.73 5.75 3.21
C MET A 68 12.02 6.17 3.92
N MET A 69 12.46 5.40 4.91
CA MET A 69 13.74 5.61 5.61
C MET A 69 14.95 5.53 4.66
N ARG A 70 14.79 4.95 3.46
CA ARG A 70 15.80 4.88 2.38
C ARG A 70 15.56 5.90 1.26
N GLY A 71 14.74 6.91 1.51
CA GLY A 71 14.49 8.01 0.58
C GLY A 71 13.44 7.70 -0.50
N PHE A 72 12.68 6.61 -0.38
CA PHE A 72 11.48 6.45 -1.19
C PHE A 72 10.36 7.39 -0.72
N ARG A 73 9.48 7.77 -1.64
CA ARG A 73 8.24 8.46 -1.33
C ARG A 73 7.09 7.48 -1.23
N CYS A 74 6.20 7.66 -0.26
CA CYS A 74 5.03 6.81 -0.05
C CYS A 74 3.84 7.30 -0.88
N GLY A 75 3.30 6.43 -1.72
CA GLY A 75 2.15 6.77 -2.54
C GLY A 75 0.83 6.29 -1.98
N ALA A 76 0.80 5.15 -1.30
CA ALA A 76 -0.37 4.73 -0.53
C ALA A 76 0.05 3.75 0.57
N GLU A 77 -0.78 3.69 1.61
CA GLU A 77 -0.70 2.70 2.67
C GLU A 77 -2.07 2.05 2.86
N ASP A 78 -2.07 0.74 3.13
CA ASP A 78 -3.24 -0.14 3.29
C ASP A 78 -4.08 -0.36 2.01
N VAL A 79 -4.48 0.69 1.30
CA VAL A 79 -5.28 0.61 0.08
C VAL A 79 -4.60 1.36 -1.07
N THR A 80 -4.30 0.65 -2.14
CA THR A 80 -3.76 1.22 -3.39
C THR A 80 -4.83 1.28 -4.47
N PHE A 81 -4.96 2.44 -5.11
CA PHE A 81 -5.84 2.62 -6.25
C PHE A 81 -5.08 2.62 -7.57
N LEU A 82 -5.63 1.91 -8.55
CA LEU A 82 -5.12 1.82 -9.92
C LEU A 82 -6.21 2.27 -10.90
N ALA A 83 -5.98 3.40 -11.55
CA ALA A 83 -6.88 3.99 -12.54
C ALA A 83 -6.30 3.80 -13.94
N GLY A 84 -6.76 2.77 -14.66
CA GLY A 84 -6.10 2.32 -15.88
C GLY A 84 -4.64 1.94 -15.60
N ASN A 85 -3.68 2.62 -16.21
CA ASN A 85 -2.25 2.34 -16.03
C ASN A 85 -1.56 3.27 -15.00
N ARG A 86 -2.31 3.86 -14.06
CA ARG A 86 -1.79 4.87 -13.14
C ARG A 86 -2.04 4.51 -11.70
N LEU A 87 -0.99 4.53 -10.89
CA LEU A 87 -1.10 4.47 -9.43
C LEU A 87 -1.53 5.83 -8.92
N VAL A 88 -2.70 5.87 -8.32
CA VAL A 88 -3.25 7.10 -7.75
C VAL A 88 -2.69 7.25 -6.33
N PRO A 89 -2.01 8.36 -6.02
CA PRO A 89 -1.46 8.57 -4.69
C PRO A 89 -2.59 8.90 -3.71
N PHE A 90 -2.59 8.20 -2.59
CA PHE A 90 -3.42 8.45 -1.43
C PHE A 90 -2.61 8.11 -0.18
N ALA A 91 -1.53 8.88 0.04
CA ALA A 91 -0.64 8.67 1.15
C ALA A 91 -1.37 8.94 2.47
N ARG A 92 -1.39 7.94 3.34
CA ARG A 92 -1.89 8.01 4.71
C ARG A 92 -0.73 7.81 5.68
N ALA A 93 -0.97 8.14 6.95
CA ALA A 93 -0.04 7.76 7.99
C ALA A 93 0.15 6.23 8.03
N ILE A 94 1.39 5.79 8.17
CA ILE A 94 1.72 4.36 8.22
C ILE A 94 1.35 3.81 9.60
N GLN A 95 0.53 2.77 9.62
CA GLN A 95 0.08 2.16 10.88
C GLN A 95 0.98 0.99 11.27
N LEU A 96 1.48 1.02 12.49
CA LEU A 96 2.33 -0.02 13.07
C LEU A 96 1.79 -0.50 14.41
N ARG A 97 2.20 -1.71 14.82
CA ARG A 97 1.96 -2.19 16.18
C ARG A 97 2.77 -1.34 17.16
N ARG A 98 2.25 -1.15 18.38
CA ARG A 98 2.90 -0.31 19.40
C ARG A 98 4.29 -0.81 19.82
N ASP A 99 4.50 -2.12 19.73
CA ASP A 99 5.76 -2.82 20.02
C ASP A 99 6.63 -3.03 18.77
N ASP A 100 6.32 -2.37 17.64
CA ASP A 100 7.14 -2.51 16.44
C ASP A 100 8.49 -1.77 16.60
N PRO A 101 9.63 -2.46 16.48
CA PRO A 101 10.95 -1.86 16.70
C PRO A 101 11.29 -0.77 15.67
N LEU A 102 10.55 -0.66 14.57
CA LEU A 102 10.73 0.46 13.63
C LEU A 102 10.42 1.82 14.27
N LEU A 103 9.62 1.85 15.32
CA LEU A 103 9.25 3.09 16.01
C LEU A 103 10.44 3.74 16.73
N ASP A 104 11.46 2.97 17.13
CA ASP A 104 12.63 3.48 17.87
C ASP A 104 13.45 4.49 17.04
N GLY A 105 13.39 4.38 15.70
CA GLY A 105 14.07 5.28 14.78
C GLY A 105 13.26 6.50 14.34
N ILE A 106 12.02 6.64 14.81
CA ILE A 106 11.10 7.70 14.36
C ILE A 106 11.02 8.81 15.40
N HIS A 107 11.23 10.05 14.93
CA HIS A 107 11.08 11.23 15.78
C HIS A 107 9.66 11.32 16.36
N SER A 108 9.54 11.47 17.69
CA SER A 108 8.25 11.43 18.40
C SER A 108 7.19 12.41 17.87
N ALA A 109 7.62 13.58 17.38
CA ALA A 109 6.72 14.55 16.74
C ALA A 109 6.00 14.04 15.48
N ARG A 110 6.45 12.91 14.90
CA ARG A 110 5.80 12.23 13.77
C ARG A 110 4.84 11.13 14.20
N LEU A 111 4.76 10.84 15.49
CA LEU A 111 3.99 9.72 16.03
C LEU A 111 2.69 10.21 16.64
N PHE A 112 1.61 9.50 16.36
CA PHE A 112 0.32 9.70 17.01
C PHE A 112 -0.43 8.38 17.17
N GLU A 113 -1.39 8.35 18.08
CA GLU A 113 -2.21 7.17 18.33
C GLU A 113 -3.35 7.06 17.32
N GLY A 114 -3.48 5.90 16.69
CA GLY A 114 -4.60 5.57 15.81
C GLY A 114 -5.82 5.07 16.59
N CYS A 115 -7.00 5.10 15.96
CA CYS A 115 -8.26 4.72 16.59
C CYS A 115 -8.34 3.23 16.98
N ASP A 116 -7.49 2.39 16.39
CA ASP A 116 -7.42 0.95 16.63
C ASP A 116 -6.31 0.56 17.62
N GLY A 117 -5.74 1.54 18.33
CA GLY A 117 -4.65 1.34 19.30
C GLY A 117 -3.27 1.17 18.68
N ARG A 118 -3.15 1.24 17.34
CA ARG A 118 -1.88 1.26 16.62
C ARG A 118 -1.19 2.62 16.74
N VAL A 119 0.11 2.61 16.51
CA VAL A 119 0.90 3.84 16.38
C VAL A 119 0.96 4.22 14.91
N CYS A 120 0.59 5.45 14.60
CA CYS A 120 0.64 6.00 13.26
C CYS A 120 1.92 6.84 13.10
N VAL A 121 2.63 6.62 12.01
CA VAL A 121 3.76 7.44 11.57
C VAL A 121 3.27 8.38 10.48
N GLU A 122 3.35 9.68 10.73
CA GLU A 122 3.02 10.71 9.76
C GLU A 122 3.85 10.56 8.47
N VAL A 123 3.17 10.59 7.32
CA VAL A 123 3.79 10.77 6.00
C VAL A 123 3.64 12.24 5.64
N ARG A 124 4.76 12.96 5.55
CA ARG A 124 4.75 14.40 5.27
C ARG A 124 4.50 14.69 3.79
N PRO A 125 4.02 15.89 3.43
CA PRO A 125 3.78 16.25 2.03
C PRO A 125 4.99 16.05 1.11
N GLU A 126 6.21 16.33 1.58
CA GLU A 126 7.44 16.12 0.81
C GLU A 126 7.85 14.64 0.65
N GLU A 127 7.32 13.78 1.51
CA GLU A 127 7.53 12.32 1.50
C GLU A 127 6.41 11.59 0.74
N ALA A 128 5.31 12.28 0.42
CA ALA A 128 4.22 11.74 -0.38
C ALA A 128 4.62 11.63 -1.85
N ALA A 129 4.28 10.51 -2.47
CA ALA A 129 4.48 10.31 -3.89
C ALA A 129 3.44 11.10 -4.70
N VAL A 130 3.82 11.44 -5.93
CA VAL A 130 2.88 11.92 -6.95
C VAL A 130 2.40 10.74 -7.79
N GLU A 131 1.36 10.97 -8.60
CA GLU A 131 0.86 9.97 -9.55
C GLU A 131 2.00 9.42 -10.41
N THR A 132 2.03 8.09 -10.56
CA THR A 132 3.06 7.39 -11.34
C THR A 132 2.48 6.26 -12.17
N SER A 133 3.24 5.83 -13.17
CA SER A 133 2.83 4.79 -14.10
C SER A 133 2.91 3.40 -13.47
N ALA A 134 1.83 2.64 -13.54
CA ALA A 134 1.83 1.24 -13.16
C ALA A 134 2.73 0.41 -14.11
N ALA A 135 2.91 0.86 -15.35
CA ALA A 135 3.79 0.21 -16.32
C ALA A 135 5.29 0.32 -16.01
N THR A 136 5.72 1.05 -14.98
CA THR A 136 7.12 1.00 -14.46
C THR A 136 7.20 0.35 -13.09
N SER A 137 6.09 -0.21 -12.61
CA SER A 137 5.99 -0.74 -11.26
C SER A 137 6.42 -2.20 -11.17
N THR A 138 7.01 -2.57 -10.03
CA THR A 138 7.17 -3.96 -9.59
C THR A 138 6.12 -4.23 -8.52
N VAL A 139 5.34 -5.29 -8.67
CA VAL A 139 4.39 -5.72 -7.64
C VAL A 139 5.02 -6.87 -6.88
N VAL A 140 5.13 -6.73 -5.57
CA VAL A 140 5.65 -7.75 -4.66
C VAL A 140 4.49 -8.25 -3.81
N VAL A 141 4.03 -9.46 -4.10
CA VAL A 141 3.08 -10.19 -3.27
C VAL A 141 3.85 -10.76 -2.08
N LEU A 142 3.58 -10.23 -0.90
CA LEU A 142 4.24 -10.65 0.33
C LEU A 142 3.69 -11.99 0.80
N ASP A 143 4.59 -12.94 0.98
CA ASP A 143 4.34 -14.23 1.58
C ASP A 143 5.34 -14.41 2.74
N PRO A 144 4.90 -14.27 4.00
CA PRO A 144 5.77 -14.45 5.17
C PRO A 144 6.39 -15.84 5.27
N THR A 145 5.86 -16.83 4.56
CA THR A 145 6.36 -18.21 4.55
C THR A 145 7.30 -18.51 3.39
N ALA A 146 7.45 -17.57 2.44
CA ALA A 146 8.40 -17.74 1.35
C ALA A 146 9.84 -17.75 1.88
N ASP A 147 10.63 -18.68 1.37
CA ASP A 147 12.06 -18.79 1.65
C ASP A 147 12.88 -18.46 0.39
N GLY A 148 14.07 -17.91 0.59
CA GLY A 148 14.99 -17.54 -0.48
C GLY A 148 14.65 -16.22 -1.19
N PRO A 149 15.23 -16.01 -2.39
CA PRO A 149 15.09 -14.75 -3.14
C PRO A 149 13.68 -14.56 -3.70
N ALA A 150 13.35 -13.31 -4.02
CA ALA A 150 12.08 -12.99 -4.68
C ALA A 150 11.94 -13.78 -6.00
N ARG A 151 10.77 -14.39 -6.19
CA ARG A 151 10.49 -15.23 -7.36
C ARG A 151 9.44 -14.57 -8.24
N THR A 152 9.69 -14.49 -9.54
CA THR A 152 8.69 -14.05 -10.51
C THR A 152 7.57 -15.07 -10.62
N LEU A 153 6.33 -14.59 -10.53
CA LEU A 153 5.13 -15.39 -10.75
C LEU A 153 4.84 -15.50 -12.25
N SER A 154 4.29 -16.65 -12.67
CA SER A 154 3.71 -16.74 -14.00
C SER A 154 2.53 -15.75 -14.13
N PRO A 155 2.15 -15.34 -15.36
CA PRO A 155 1.02 -14.43 -15.55
C PRO A 155 -0.28 -14.92 -14.88
N LEU A 156 -0.55 -16.23 -14.92
CA LEU A 156 -1.74 -16.80 -14.30
C LEU A 156 -1.68 -16.74 -12.77
N GLU A 157 -0.56 -17.14 -12.17
CA GLU A 157 -0.37 -17.06 -10.72
C GLU A 157 -0.43 -15.61 -10.23
N GLY A 158 0.22 -14.68 -10.95
CA GLY A 158 0.20 -13.26 -10.64
C GLY A 158 -1.22 -12.70 -10.67
N LEU A 159 -1.98 -12.99 -11.74
CA LEU A 159 -3.38 -12.58 -11.86
C LEU A 159 -4.22 -13.12 -10.72
N GLN A 160 -4.11 -14.42 -10.39
CA GLN A 160 -4.85 -15.04 -9.30
C GLN A 160 -4.56 -14.36 -7.94
N ARG A 161 -3.28 -14.11 -7.65
CA ARG A 161 -2.88 -13.44 -6.39
C ARG A 161 -3.38 -12.00 -6.31
N LEU A 162 -3.27 -11.23 -7.39
CA LEU A 162 -3.73 -9.84 -7.43
C LEU A 162 -5.25 -9.74 -7.31
N LEU A 163 -5.99 -10.64 -7.96
CA LEU A 163 -7.44 -10.72 -7.82
C LEU A 163 -7.83 -11.01 -6.37
N GLY A 164 -7.18 -11.98 -5.71
CA GLY A 164 -7.43 -12.31 -4.30
C GLY A 164 -7.18 -11.16 -3.32
N LEU A 165 -6.36 -10.17 -3.70
CA LEU A 165 -6.03 -8.99 -2.90
C LEU A 165 -6.86 -7.76 -3.27
N CYS A 166 -7.76 -7.87 -4.25
CA CYS A 166 -8.64 -6.79 -4.65
C CYS A 166 -9.82 -6.66 -3.66
N HIS A 167 -10.08 -5.46 -3.15
CA HIS A 167 -11.17 -5.24 -2.19
C HIS A 167 -12.56 -5.50 -2.78
N ARG A 168 -12.69 -5.61 -4.12
CA ARG A 168 -13.97 -5.56 -4.85
C ARG A 168 -14.02 -6.39 -6.12
N LEU A 169 -13.77 -7.69 -6.00
CA LEU A 169 -13.91 -8.60 -7.13
C LEU A 169 -15.33 -8.65 -7.71
N ASP A 170 -16.35 -8.41 -6.88
CA ASP A 170 -17.78 -8.45 -7.23
C ASP A 170 -18.21 -7.36 -8.23
N ARG A 171 -17.41 -6.31 -8.41
CA ARG A 171 -17.70 -5.19 -9.33
C ARG A 171 -16.56 -4.89 -10.30
N THR A 172 -15.61 -5.80 -10.43
CA THR A 172 -14.52 -5.67 -11.41
C THR A 172 -15.11 -5.76 -12.82
N GLY A 173 -15.26 -4.62 -13.50
CA GLY A 173 -15.62 -4.59 -14.92
C GLY A 173 -14.48 -5.12 -15.80
N GLN A 174 -14.79 -5.42 -17.07
CA GLN A 174 -13.81 -5.95 -18.03
C GLN A 174 -12.52 -5.13 -18.08
N THR A 175 -12.62 -3.80 -18.14
CA THR A 175 -11.47 -2.89 -18.15
C THR A 175 -10.56 -3.03 -16.94
N LEU A 176 -11.13 -3.28 -15.75
CA LEU A 176 -10.35 -3.49 -14.53
C LEU A 176 -9.65 -4.85 -14.57
N PHE A 177 -10.35 -5.90 -15.02
CA PHE A 177 -9.74 -7.21 -15.19
C PHE A 177 -8.57 -7.14 -16.19
N ASP A 178 -8.75 -6.48 -17.34
CA ASP A 178 -7.71 -6.30 -18.36
C ASP A 178 -6.50 -5.55 -17.81
N THR A 179 -6.73 -4.57 -16.93
CA THR A 179 -5.67 -3.83 -16.24
C THR A 179 -4.86 -4.74 -15.31
N ILE A 180 -5.53 -5.54 -14.48
CA ILE A 180 -4.86 -6.50 -13.57
C ILE A 180 -4.11 -7.57 -14.37
N ALA A 181 -4.74 -8.09 -15.42
CA ALA A 181 -4.13 -9.07 -16.32
C ALA A 181 -2.90 -8.50 -17.02
N SER A 182 -2.92 -7.23 -17.44
CA SER A 182 -1.78 -6.55 -18.04
C SER A 182 -0.62 -6.41 -17.06
N LEU A 183 -0.89 -6.07 -15.79
CA LEU A 183 0.14 -6.04 -14.74
C LEU A 183 0.76 -7.43 -14.51
N ALA A 184 -0.06 -8.47 -14.47
CA ALA A 184 0.43 -9.84 -14.31
C ALA A 184 1.23 -10.32 -15.52
N ALA A 185 0.79 -9.99 -16.74
CA ALA A 185 1.44 -10.36 -17.99
C ALA A 185 2.77 -9.64 -18.23
N ALA A 186 2.98 -8.46 -17.62
CA ALA A 186 4.22 -7.70 -17.73
C ALA A 186 5.46 -8.40 -17.11
N GLY A 187 5.27 -9.52 -16.40
CA GLY A 187 6.37 -10.29 -15.79
C GLY A 187 7.01 -9.59 -14.59
N ARG A 188 6.27 -8.69 -13.93
CA ARG A 188 6.76 -7.85 -12.82
C ARG A 188 6.03 -8.10 -11.51
N VAL A 189 5.29 -9.20 -11.44
CA VAL A 189 4.67 -9.66 -10.21
C VAL A 189 5.59 -10.71 -9.59
N LEU A 190 6.07 -10.40 -8.40
CA LEU A 190 6.97 -11.24 -7.62
C LEU A 190 6.24 -11.78 -6.40
N VAL A 191 6.67 -12.92 -5.90
CA VAL A 191 6.38 -13.37 -4.54
C VAL A 191 7.67 -13.33 -3.72
N ALA A 192 7.59 -12.79 -2.50
CA ALA A 192 8.76 -12.66 -1.64
C ALA A 192 8.36 -12.60 -0.16
N SER A 193 9.27 -13.03 0.73
CA SER A 193 9.19 -12.67 2.15
C SER A 193 9.45 -11.17 2.34
N PRO A 194 9.06 -10.58 3.48
CA PRO A 194 9.36 -9.18 3.75
C PRO A 194 10.85 -8.85 3.69
N ALA A 195 11.72 -9.78 4.10
CA ALA A 195 13.17 -9.60 4.02
C ALA A 195 13.67 -9.57 2.56
N ALA A 196 13.21 -10.51 1.73
CA ALA A 196 13.57 -10.54 0.32
C ALA A 196 12.99 -9.35 -0.45
N ALA A 197 11.77 -8.90 -0.12
CA ALA A 197 11.17 -7.69 -0.68
C ALA A 197 11.99 -6.44 -0.37
N LEU A 198 12.50 -6.33 0.86
CA LEU A 198 13.35 -5.22 1.29
C LEU A 198 14.67 -5.16 0.51
N ALA A 199 15.24 -6.30 0.12
CA ALA A 199 16.46 -6.37 -0.68
C ALA A 199 16.25 -5.87 -2.13
N LEU A 200 15.03 -5.91 -2.65
CA LEU A 200 14.72 -5.39 -4.00
C LEU A 200 14.80 -3.86 -4.09
N LEU A 201 14.69 -3.17 -2.95
CA LEU A 201 14.71 -1.71 -2.89
C LEU A 201 16.12 -1.13 -3.06
N ASP A 202 17.14 -1.92 -2.75
CA ASP A 202 18.54 -1.56 -2.86
C ASP A 202 19.21 -2.56 -3.81
N PRO A 203 19.07 -2.41 -5.14
CA PRO A 203 19.79 -3.29 -6.05
C PRO A 203 21.29 -3.19 -5.72
N PRO A 204 22.03 -4.31 -5.76
CA PRO A 204 23.46 -4.29 -5.50
C PRO A 204 24.12 -3.25 -6.40
N GLU A 205 25.03 -2.45 -5.85
CA GLU A 205 25.89 -1.57 -6.66
C GLU A 205 26.52 -2.44 -7.74
N VAL A 206 26.24 -2.09 -9.01
CA VAL A 206 26.78 -2.76 -10.20
C VAL A 206 28.16 -2.21 -10.48
#